data_AF-A0A2N8BRQ3-F1
#
_entry.id   AF-A0A2N8BRQ3-F1
#
_cell.length_a   1.000
_cell.length_b   1.000
_cell.length_c   1.000
_cell.angle_alpha   90.00
_cell.angle_beta   90.00
_cell.angle_gamma   90.00
#
_symmetry.space_group_name_H-M   'P 1'
#
loop_
_entity.id
_entity.type
_entity.pdbx_description
1 polymer ?
#
loop_
_entity_poly.entity_id
_entity_poly.type
_entity_poly.pdbx_seq_one_letter_code
_entity_poly.pdbx_strand_id
1 'polypeptide(L)' 'VWSLSKKYTESAKWTLFDLQNELQQSGWMVPAYTMPKSIEDMVVMRIVVRQGMSRDMADMLLRDIENAVASLDKLTHPTP' A
#
# COMPACT_ATOMS: atom_id res chain seq x y z
N VAL A 1 -6.02 2.88 -9.53
CA VAL A 1 -6.09 2.98 -8.06
C VAL A 1 -6.65 1.69 -7.53
N TRP A 2 -6.26 1.26 -6.35
CA TRP A 2 -6.75 0.03 -5.73
C TRP A 2 -6.93 0.24 -4.22
N SER A 3 -7.74 -0.59 -3.58
CA SER A 3 -7.96 -0.58 -2.13
C SER A 3 -7.78 -1.99 -1.57
N LEU A 4 -7.59 -2.11 -0.25
CA LEU A 4 -7.73 -3.41 0.41
C LEU A 4 -9.17 -3.91 0.28
N SER A 5 -9.36 -5.24 0.31
CA SER A 5 -10.69 -5.82 0.29
C SER A 5 -11.42 -5.53 1.60
N LYS A 6 -12.74 -5.28 1.54
CA LYS A 6 -13.56 -5.00 2.74
C LYS A 6 -13.42 -6.07 3.83
N LYS A 7 -13.43 -7.35 3.40
CA LYS A 7 -13.24 -8.49 4.29
C LYS A 7 -11.90 -8.46 5.02
N TYR A 8 -10.83 -8.05 4.32
CA TYR A 8 -9.50 -7.97 4.93
C TYR A 8 -9.42 -6.81 5.91
N THR A 9 -9.99 -5.65 5.58
CA THR A 9 -9.95 -4.44 6.42
C THR A 9 -10.62 -4.62 7.79
N GLU A 10 -11.60 -5.52 7.91
CA GLU A 10 -12.28 -5.79 9.19
C GLU A 10 -11.36 -6.40 10.26
N SER A 11 -10.34 -7.14 9.84
CA SER A 11 -9.37 -7.82 10.72
C SER A 11 -7.93 -7.35 10.52
N ALA A 12 -7.71 -6.37 9.65
CA ALA A 12 -6.39 -5.89 9.32
C ALA A 12 -5.78 -5.15 10.52
N LYS A 13 -4.47 -5.33 10.70
CA LYS A 13 -3.67 -4.62 11.72
C LYS A 13 -2.95 -3.41 11.15
N TRP A 14 -3.12 -3.15 9.86
CA TRP A 14 -2.44 -2.10 9.12
C TRP A 14 -3.34 -1.63 7.97
N THR A 15 -3.06 -0.44 7.47
CA THR A 15 -3.79 0.28 6.43
C THR A 15 -2.89 0.58 5.23
N LEU A 16 -3.45 1.08 4.14
CA LEU A 16 -2.63 1.49 2.99
C LEU A 16 -1.66 2.65 3.31
N PHE A 17 -1.87 3.40 4.39
CA PHE A 17 -0.90 4.39 4.84
C PHE A 17 0.35 3.73 5.43
N ASP A 18 0.20 2.60 6.13
CA ASP A 18 1.33 1.83 6.65
C ASP A 18 2.12 1.20 5.52
N LEU A 19 1.45 0.64 4.51
CA LEU A 19 2.11 0.12 3.30
C LEU A 19 2.85 1.23 2.54
N GLN A 20 2.28 2.44 2.44
CA GLN A 20 3.00 3.58 1.89
C GLN A 20 4.28 3.86 2.68
N ASN A 21 4.23 3.86 4.01
CA ASN A 21 5.38 4.12 4.87
C ASN A 21 6.48 3.05 4.71
N GLU A 22 6.11 1.77 4.63
CA GLU A 22 7.07 0.68 4.37
C GLU A 22 7.71 0.82 2.98
N LEU A 23 6.92 1.08 1.94
CA LEU A 23 7.43 1.29 0.58
C LEU A 23 8.35 2.51 0.48
N GLN A 24 8.07 3.56 1.25
CA GLN A 24 8.89 4.76 1.31
C GLN A 24 10.29 4.46 1.88
N GLN A 25 10.41 3.53 2.83
CA GLN A 25 11.71 3.09 3.36
C GLN A 25 12.55 2.38 2.29
N SER A 26 11.90 1.67 1.36
CA SER A 26 12.53 1.08 0.16
C SER A 26 12.74 2.07 -0.99
N GLY A 27 12.43 3.36 -0.80
CA GLY A 27 12.59 4.42 -1.80
C GLY A 27 11.43 4.58 -2.79
N TRP A 28 10.34 3.83 -2.62
CA TRP A 28 9.15 3.93 -3.48
C TRP A 28 8.15 4.95 -2.94
N MET A 29 7.88 5.99 -3.72
CA MET A 29 6.82 6.97 -3.41
C MET A 29 5.49 6.53 -4.00
N VAL A 30 4.77 5.65 -3.30
CA VAL A 30 3.45 5.15 -3.72
C VAL A 30 2.36 5.71 -2.81
N PRO A 31 1.62 6.76 -3.22
CA PRO A 31 0.69 7.45 -2.34
C PRO A 31 -0.57 6.64 -2.04
N ALA A 32 -1.00 6.69 -0.78
CA ALA A 32 -2.30 6.32 -0.27
C ALA A 32 -3.10 7.56 0.15
N TYR A 33 -4.42 7.58 -0.06
CA TYR A 33 -5.30 8.68 0.33
C TYR A 33 -6.76 8.22 0.50
N THR A 34 -7.50 8.94 1.34
CA THR A 34 -8.95 8.75 1.51
C THR A 34 -9.71 9.32 0.32
N MET A 35 -10.81 8.68 -0.05
CA MET A 35 -11.69 9.15 -1.10
C MET A 35 -12.51 10.38 -0.66
N PRO A 36 -13.00 11.19 -1.62
CA PRO A 36 -13.76 12.41 -1.33
C PRO A 36 -15.12 12.14 -0.66
N LYS A 37 -15.85 13.23 -0.40
CA LYS A 37 -17.10 13.23 0.37
C LYS A 37 -18.09 12.14 -0.05
N SER A 38 -18.76 11.53 0.93
CA SER A 38 -19.71 10.42 0.81
C SER A 38 -19.13 9.01 0.60
N ILE A 39 -17.80 8.88 0.53
CA ILE A 39 -17.06 7.60 0.44
C ILE A 39 -15.73 7.65 1.22
N GLU A 40 -15.64 8.46 2.27
CA GLU A 40 -14.41 8.77 3.02
C GLU A 40 -13.77 7.54 3.67
N ASP A 41 -14.57 6.52 4.00
CA ASP A 41 -14.10 5.26 4.61
C ASP A 41 -13.20 4.43 3.67
N MET A 42 -13.18 4.77 2.37
CA MET A 42 -12.35 4.09 1.39
C MET A 42 -10.99 4.76 1.26
N VAL A 43 -9.95 4.06 1.73
CA VAL A 43 -8.55 4.42 1.42
C VAL A 43 -8.13 3.72 0.14
N VAL A 44 -7.49 4.46 -0.77
CA VAL A 44 -6.94 3.93 -2.02
C VAL A 44 -5.45 4.21 -2.13
N MET A 45 -4.74 3.34 -2.85
CA MET A 45 -3.35 3.51 -3.23
C MET A 45 -3.22 3.65 -4.76
N ARG A 46 -2.27 4.46 -5.22
CA ARG A 46 -2.07 4.75 -6.66
C ARG A 46 -0.62 4.66 -7.08
N ILE A 47 -0.32 3.70 -7.96
CA ILE A 47 0.93 3.66 -8.72
C ILE A 47 0.70 4.35 -10.06
N VAL A 48 1.57 5.28 -10.45
CA VAL A 48 1.52 5.96 -11.75
C VAL A 48 2.71 5.50 -12.58
N VAL A 49 2.43 4.78 -13.67
CA VAL A 49 3.46 4.33 -14.61
C VAL A 49 3.69 5.43 -15.66
N ARG A 50 4.95 5.82 -15.85
CA ARG A 50 5.37 6.85 -16.82
C ARG A 50 6.49 6.32 -17.70
N GLN A 51 6.78 7.06 -18.77
CA GLN A 51 8.00 6.84 -19.57
C GLN A 51 9.23 6.84 -18.65
N GLY A 52 10.01 5.77 -18.70
CA GLY A 52 11.15 5.51 -17.81
C GLY A 52 10.94 4.39 -16.79
N MET A 53 9.71 3.92 -16.57
CA MET A 53 9.46 2.73 -15.76
C MET A 53 9.78 1.47 -16.59
N SER A 54 10.88 0.79 -16.25
CA SER A 54 11.27 -0.46 -16.91
C SER A 54 10.58 -1.68 -16.30
N ARG A 55 10.66 -2.82 -17.00
CA ARG A 55 10.16 -4.09 -16.46
C ARG A 55 10.90 -4.52 -15.19
N ASP A 56 12.22 -4.31 -15.15
CA ASP A 56 13.01 -4.65 -13.96
C ASP A 56 12.62 -3.78 -12.76
N MET A 57 12.31 -2.50 -12.97
CA MET A 57 11.76 -1.63 -11.92
C MET A 57 10.39 -2.10 -11.45
N ALA A 58 9.54 -2.61 -12.36
CA ALA A 58 8.26 -3.21 -11.99
C ALA A 58 8.45 -4.44 -11.10
N ASP A 59 9.39 -5.32 -11.48
CA ASP A 59 9.70 -6.54 -10.72
C ASP A 59 10.27 -6.20 -9.34
N MET A 60 11.11 -5.16 -9.24
CA MET A 60 11.61 -4.64 -7.95
C MET A 60 10.47 -4.10 -7.08
N LEU A 61 9.59 -3.25 -7.64
CA LEU A 61 8.45 -2.70 -6.90
C LEU A 61 7.53 -3.81 -6.38
N LEU A 62 7.25 -4.83 -7.19
CA LEU A 62 6.41 -5.96 -6.79
C LEU A 62 7.04 -6.73 -5.62
N ARG A 63 8.35 -7.02 -5.68
CA ARG A 63 9.07 -7.67 -4.57
C ARG A 63 9.02 -6.86 -3.29
N ASP A 64 9.19 -5.54 -3.38
CA ASP A 64 9.16 -4.67 -2.20
C ASP A 64 7.75 -4.56 -1.61
N ILE A 65 6.71 -4.58 -2.44
CA ILE A 65 5.31 -4.69 -1.98
C ILE A 65 5.09 -6.01 -1.25
N GLU A 66 5.53 -7.14 -1.80
CA GLU A 66 5.41 -8.46 -1.16
C GLU A 66 6.13 -8.51 0.20
N ASN A 67 7.34 -7.98 0.26
CA ASN A 67 8.13 -7.91 1.50
C ASN A 67 7.46 -7.02 2.56
N ALA A 68 6.97 -5.84 2.16
CA ALA A 68 6.28 -4.92 3.05
C ALA A 68 5.00 -5.56 3.61
N VAL A 69 4.17 -6.17 2.76
CA VAL A 69 2.95 -6.89 3.17
C VAL A 69 3.30 -8.03 4.13
N ALA A 70 4.31 -8.85 3.82
CA ALA A 70 4.73 -9.94 4.68
C ALA A 70 5.27 -9.47 6.04
N SER A 71 5.86 -8.27 6.11
CA SER A 71 6.27 -7.62 7.36
C SER A 71 5.05 -7.17 8.17
N LEU A 72 4.14 -6.44 7.53
CA LEU A 72 2.93 -5.90 8.14
C LEU A 72 1.95 -6.97 8.63
N ASP A 73 1.85 -8.11 7.92
CA ASP A 73 1.01 -9.24 8.34
C ASP A 73 1.50 -9.92 9.63
N LYS A 74 2.78 -9.76 9.99
CA LYS A 74 3.36 -10.32 11.22
C LYS A 74 3.07 -9.47 12.46
N LEU A 75 2.51 -8.27 12.31
CA LEU A 75 2.15 -7.42 13.44
C LEU A 75 1.23 -8.19 14.40
N THR A 76 1.47 -8.07 15.70
CA THR A 76 0.62 -8.70 16.74
C THR A 76 -0.50 -7.78 17.19
N HIS A 77 -0.33 -6.47 17.02
CA HIS A 77 -1.28 -5.42 17.37
C HIS A 77 -1.44 -4.45 16.18
N PRO A 78 -2.57 -3.74 16.08
CA PRO A 78 -2.74 -2.71 15.06
C PRO A 78 -1.65 -1.63 15.13
N THR A 79 -1.27 -1.08 13.97
CA THR A 79 -0.44 0.13 13.93
C THR A 79 -1.17 1.29 14.61
N PRO A 80 -0.43 2.21 15.28
CA PRO A 80 -1.02 3.32 16.03
C PRO A 80 -1.85 4.30 15.19
#